data_AF-M0IN19-F1
#
_entry.id   AF-M0IN19-F1
#
_cell.length_a   1.000
_cell.length_b   1.000
_cell.length_c   1.000
_cell.angle_alpha   90.00
_cell.angle_beta   90.00
_cell.angle_gamma   90.00
#
_symmetry.space_group_name_H-M   'P 1'
#
loop_
_entity.id
_entity.type
_entity.pdbx_description
1 polymer ?
#
loop_
_entity_poly.entity_id
_entity_poly.type
_entity_poly.pdbx_seq_one_letter_code
_entity_poly.pdbx_strand_id
1 'polypeptide(L)'
;MTELGELGLSSYEEKVYRSLLVTGTATAAELSTASDVPRGRIYDVLNGLEARGLVQTQSTDPARYDAVEPEVAVERLLAERTAELRQELERYRDVAETVRSNLLPTTPADSNLWLGRLGSDEMSTALQQHVRTATESVHATVGPPYESASWDVLQREFDAFFHGAASDLSVSLVFSERVLDVLPESLPELLDSKQASVEVRVCPEIPVSFDVIDQSVTTIDIPHPQSPADRLGVVGVTDVDVIAEFERQFQTLWADATPLIE
;
A
#
# COMPACT_ATOMS: atom_id res chain seq x y z
N MET A 1 -9.99 20.44 -35.50
CA MET A 1 -9.09 19.30 -35.75
C MET A 1 -9.91 18.25 -36.46
N THR A 2 -9.27 17.46 -37.30
CA THR A 2 -9.87 16.37 -38.08
C THR A 2 -9.76 15.05 -37.31
N GLU A 3 -10.64 14.08 -37.59
CA GLU A 3 -10.71 12.79 -36.89
C GLU A 3 -9.38 12.01 -36.92
N LEU A 4 -8.64 12.05 -38.04
CA LEU A 4 -7.30 11.44 -38.13
C LEU A 4 -6.20 12.27 -37.46
N GLY A 5 -6.41 13.58 -37.32
CA GLY A 5 -5.50 14.47 -36.59
C GLY A 5 -5.52 14.18 -35.08
N GLU A 6 -6.67 13.81 -34.53
CA GLU A 6 -6.79 13.34 -33.14
C GLU A 6 -5.97 12.06 -32.91
N LEU A 7 -5.93 11.18 -33.91
CA LEU A 7 -5.11 9.98 -33.92
C LEU A 7 -3.62 10.22 -34.22
N GLY A 8 -3.20 11.49 -34.36
CA GLY A 8 -1.78 11.86 -34.41
C GLY A 8 -1.19 11.98 -35.79
N LEU A 9 -1.99 12.07 -36.85
CA LEU A 9 -1.49 12.57 -38.13
C LEU A 9 -1.37 14.10 -38.12
N SER A 10 -0.31 14.61 -38.74
CA SER A 10 -0.21 16.03 -39.07
C SER A 10 -1.21 16.40 -40.17
N SER A 11 -1.47 17.71 -40.30
CA SER A 11 -2.37 18.22 -41.35
C SER A 11 -1.93 17.88 -42.77
N TYR A 12 -0.62 17.67 -42.99
CA TYR A 12 -0.10 17.29 -44.31
C TYR A 12 -0.18 15.78 -44.56
N GLU A 13 0.15 14.96 -43.56
CA GLU A 13 -0.02 13.50 -43.63
C GLU A 13 -1.47 13.12 -43.90
N GLU A 14 -2.41 13.75 -43.21
CA GLU A 14 -3.82 13.49 -43.45
C GLU A 14 -4.26 13.86 -44.86
N LYS A 15 -3.86 15.03 -45.37
CA LYS A 15 -4.19 15.45 -46.74
C LYS A 15 -3.66 14.45 -47.76
N VAL A 16 -2.41 14.03 -47.62
CA VAL A 16 -1.78 13.07 -48.54
C VAL A 16 -2.43 11.70 -48.46
N TYR A 17 -2.71 11.21 -47.25
CA TYR A 17 -3.38 9.93 -47.05
C TYR A 17 -4.80 9.91 -47.62
N ARG A 18 -5.59 10.97 -47.37
CA ARG A 18 -6.93 11.13 -47.97
C ARG A 18 -6.87 11.23 -49.50
N SER A 19 -5.90 11.97 -50.04
CA SER A 19 -5.72 12.04 -51.50
C SER A 19 -5.41 10.67 -52.09
N LEU A 20 -4.54 9.88 -51.46
CA LEU A 20 -4.25 8.50 -51.89
C LEU A 20 -5.49 7.60 -51.88
N LEU A 21 -6.34 7.69 -50.85
CA LEU A 21 -7.60 6.93 -50.80
C LEU A 21 -8.56 7.28 -51.94
N VAL A 22 -8.51 8.51 -52.45
CA VAL A 22 -9.39 8.98 -53.54
C VAL A 22 -8.78 8.69 -54.91
N THR A 23 -7.48 8.93 -55.10
CA THR A 23 -6.80 8.79 -56.40
C THR A 23 -6.33 7.36 -56.67
N GLY A 24 -6.23 6.52 -55.64
CA GLY A 24 -5.52 5.26 -55.70
C GLY A 24 -4.01 5.47 -55.86
N THR A 25 -3.32 4.43 -56.33
CA THR A 25 -1.87 4.41 -56.48
C THR A 25 -1.33 5.57 -57.32
N ALA A 26 -0.51 6.42 -56.73
CA ALA A 26 -0.04 7.68 -57.35
C ALA A 26 1.44 7.96 -57.05
N THR A 27 2.06 8.78 -57.89
CA THR A 27 3.43 9.27 -57.71
C THR A 27 3.47 10.46 -56.76
N ALA A 28 4.63 10.76 -56.18
CA ALA A 28 4.81 11.91 -55.29
C ALA A 28 4.43 13.26 -55.97
N ALA A 29 4.67 13.40 -57.27
CA ALA A 29 4.32 14.62 -58.02
C ALA A 29 2.80 14.79 -58.19
N GLU A 30 2.09 13.68 -58.46
CA GLU A 30 0.63 13.64 -58.54
C GLU A 30 0.01 13.93 -57.17
N LEU A 31 0.54 13.32 -56.10
CA LEU A 31 0.07 13.52 -54.73
C LEU A 31 0.28 14.93 -54.24
N SER A 32 1.43 15.57 -54.54
CA SER A 32 1.65 16.98 -54.21
C SER A 32 0.59 17.89 -54.82
N THR A 33 0.16 17.57 -56.05
CA THR A 33 -0.88 18.35 -56.75
C THR A 33 -2.28 18.05 -56.18
N ALA A 34 -2.60 16.78 -55.93
CA ALA A 34 -3.91 16.34 -55.45
C ALA A 34 -4.18 16.66 -53.97
N SER A 35 -3.13 16.75 -53.14
CA SER A 35 -3.23 17.00 -51.70
C SER A 35 -2.99 18.46 -51.30
N ASP A 36 -2.59 19.31 -52.26
CA ASP A 36 -2.16 20.70 -52.00
C ASP A 36 -0.99 20.80 -50.99
N VAL A 37 -0.19 19.73 -50.89
CA VAL A 37 1.04 19.69 -50.10
C VAL A 37 2.23 20.08 -50.98
N PRO A 38 3.07 21.04 -50.58
CA PRO A 38 4.20 21.49 -51.39
C PRO A 38 5.16 20.35 -51.78
N ARG A 39 5.68 20.38 -53.02
CA ARG A 39 6.65 19.37 -53.51
C ARG A 39 7.88 19.21 -52.63
N GLY A 40 8.33 20.29 -51.97
CA GLY A 40 9.46 20.22 -51.04
C GLY A 40 9.19 19.43 -49.76
N ARG A 41 7.92 19.14 -49.44
CA ARG A 41 7.49 18.43 -48.22
C ARG A 41 6.84 17.08 -48.50
N ILE A 42 6.51 16.78 -49.75
CA ILE A 42 5.73 15.57 -50.08
C ILE A 42 6.50 14.29 -49.75
N TYR A 43 7.81 14.25 -49.97
CA TYR A 43 8.64 13.09 -49.64
C TYR A 43 8.77 12.91 -48.13
N ASP A 44 8.96 13.99 -47.36
CA ASP A 44 8.98 13.93 -45.89
C ASP A 44 7.68 13.33 -45.35
N VAL A 45 6.55 13.76 -45.90
CA VAL A 45 5.22 13.30 -45.50
C VAL A 45 4.99 11.83 -45.89
N LEU A 46 5.37 11.44 -47.11
CA LEU A 46 5.25 10.04 -47.56
C LEU A 46 6.14 9.10 -46.74
N ASN A 47 7.37 9.53 -46.43
CA ASN A 47 8.26 8.76 -45.56
C ASN A 47 7.69 8.62 -44.13
N GLY A 48 7.06 9.67 -43.58
CA GLY A 48 6.40 9.61 -42.28
C GLY A 48 5.20 8.64 -42.28
N LEU A 49 4.36 8.72 -43.31
CA LEU A 49 3.25 7.79 -43.50
C LEU A 49 3.73 6.34 -43.70
N GLU A 50 4.80 6.12 -44.47
CA GLU A 50 5.39 4.80 -44.68
C GLU A 50 6.01 4.23 -43.41
N ALA A 51 6.73 5.04 -42.63
CA ALA A 51 7.32 4.62 -41.35
C ALA A 51 6.25 4.17 -40.33
N ARG A 52 5.07 4.78 -40.38
CA ARG A 52 3.90 4.41 -39.57
C ARG A 52 3.07 3.29 -40.21
N GLY A 53 3.49 2.81 -41.38
CA GLY A 53 2.82 1.75 -42.13
C GLY A 53 1.45 2.15 -42.65
N LEU A 54 1.22 3.43 -42.94
CA LEU A 54 -0.05 3.94 -43.47
C LEU A 54 -0.04 4.00 -45.01
N VAL A 55 1.16 3.96 -45.60
CA VAL A 55 1.38 3.96 -47.04
C VAL A 55 2.41 2.90 -47.39
N GLN A 56 2.27 2.29 -48.56
CA GLN A 56 3.24 1.36 -49.13
C GLN A 56 3.86 1.95 -50.39
N THR A 57 5.18 1.83 -50.53
CA THR A 57 5.90 2.28 -51.72
C THR A 57 6.15 1.12 -52.69
N GLN A 58 5.90 1.35 -53.97
CA GLN A 58 6.23 0.46 -55.07
C GLN A 58 7.46 1.00 -55.80
N SER A 59 8.51 0.20 -55.86
CA SER A 59 9.79 0.48 -56.54
C SER A 59 9.65 0.50 -58.06
N THR A 60 8.93 1.49 -58.57
CA THR A 60 8.75 1.83 -60.00
C THR A 60 9.54 3.10 -60.33
N ASP A 61 9.70 3.41 -61.62
CA ASP A 61 10.33 4.66 -62.07
C ASP A 61 9.32 5.50 -62.88
N PRO A 62 8.74 6.57 -62.33
CA PRO A 62 8.92 7.10 -60.96
C PRO A 62 8.18 6.28 -59.89
N ALA A 63 8.67 6.33 -58.64
CA ALA A 63 8.10 5.58 -57.51
C ALA A 63 6.62 5.91 -57.26
N ARG A 64 5.85 4.89 -56.94
CA ARG A 64 4.40 4.96 -56.72
C ARG A 64 4.07 4.58 -55.28
N TYR A 65 3.04 5.21 -54.73
CA TYR A 65 2.61 5.05 -53.35
C TYR A 65 1.16 4.59 -53.34
N ASP A 66 0.83 3.70 -52.41
CA ASP A 66 -0.52 3.18 -52.22
C ASP A 66 -0.93 3.30 -50.76
N ALA A 67 -2.18 3.68 -50.50
CA ALA A 67 -2.67 3.79 -49.13
C ALA A 67 -3.01 2.41 -48.57
N VAL A 68 -2.67 2.20 -47.30
CA VAL A 68 -3.20 1.08 -46.52
C VAL A 68 -4.70 1.31 -46.29
N GLU A 69 -5.47 0.22 -46.18
CA GLU A 69 -6.91 0.31 -45.97
C GLU A 69 -7.25 1.10 -44.69
N PRO A 70 -8.31 1.94 -44.70
CA PRO A 70 -8.65 2.81 -43.58
C PRO A 70 -8.82 2.09 -42.24
N GLU A 71 -9.42 0.90 -42.23
CA GLU A 71 -9.62 0.12 -41.01
C GLU A 71 -8.28 -0.25 -40.35
N VAL A 72 -7.35 -0.78 -41.14
CA VAL A 72 -6.00 -1.16 -40.68
C VAL A 72 -5.19 0.07 -40.28
N ALA A 73 -5.30 1.16 -41.03
CA ALA A 73 -4.62 2.41 -40.70
C ALA A 73 -5.11 2.99 -39.36
N VAL A 74 -6.42 2.99 -39.12
CA VAL A 74 -7.01 3.47 -37.86
C VAL A 74 -6.58 2.58 -36.69
N GLU A 75 -6.57 1.25 -36.84
CA GLU A 75 -6.09 0.34 -35.80
C GLU A 75 -4.62 0.62 -35.42
N ARG A 76 -3.75 0.87 -36.41
CA ARG A 76 -2.34 1.21 -36.17
C ARG A 76 -2.20 2.52 -35.40
N LEU A 77 -2.91 3.55 -35.84
CA LEU A 77 -2.89 4.86 -35.19
C LEU A 77 -3.45 4.79 -33.76
N LEU A 78 -4.51 4.03 -33.53
CA LEU A 78 -5.08 3.80 -32.20
C LEU A 78 -4.09 3.06 -31.29
N ALA A 79 -3.41 2.04 -31.79
CA ALA A 79 -2.40 1.30 -31.03
C ALA A 79 -1.23 2.21 -30.61
N GLU A 80 -0.74 3.04 -31.54
CA GLU A 80 0.30 4.05 -31.29
C GLU A 80 -0.15 5.04 -30.22
N ARG A 81 -1.32 5.68 -30.39
CA ARG A 81 -1.86 6.63 -29.40
C ARG A 81 -2.10 6.01 -28.04
N THR A 82 -2.57 4.78 -27.99
CA THR A 82 -2.81 4.09 -26.71
C THR A 82 -1.48 3.80 -26.01
N ALA A 83 -0.43 3.45 -26.74
CA ALA A 83 0.91 3.24 -26.17
C ALA A 83 1.49 4.55 -25.62
N GLU A 84 1.39 5.65 -26.37
CA GLU A 84 1.82 6.98 -25.92
C GLU A 84 1.09 7.41 -24.64
N LEU A 85 -0.24 7.29 -24.62
CA LEU A 85 -1.04 7.63 -23.44
C LEU A 85 -0.70 6.76 -22.23
N ARG A 86 -0.42 5.47 -22.42
CA ARG A 86 0.04 4.58 -21.34
C ARG A 86 1.38 5.04 -20.76
N GLN A 87 2.33 5.41 -21.63
CA GLN A 87 3.63 5.90 -21.19
C GLN A 87 3.52 7.23 -20.45
N GLU A 88 2.66 8.14 -20.93
CA GLU A 88 2.43 9.42 -20.27
C GLU A 88 1.75 9.24 -18.90
N LEU A 89 0.79 8.32 -18.81
CA LEU A 89 0.10 7.96 -17.58
C LEU A 89 1.09 7.37 -16.56
N GLU A 90 1.99 6.49 -16.98
CA GLU A 90 3.01 5.92 -16.10
C GLU A 90 3.96 7.01 -15.58
N ARG A 91 4.40 7.91 -16.46
CA ARG A 91 5.20 9.07 -16.05
C ARG A 91 4.47 9.94 -15.03
N TYR A 92 3.17 10.17 -15.19
CA TYR A 92 2.41 10.94 -14.20
C TYR A 92 2.23 10.19 -12.88
N ARG A 93 2.12 8.86 -12.89
CA ARG A 93 2.14 8.06 -11.67
C ARG A 93 3.47 8.18 -10.96
N ASP A 94 4.59 8.10 -11.66
CA ASP A 94 5.93 8.28 -11.07
C ASP A 94 6.11 9.67 -10.46
N VAL A 95 5.60 10.71 -11.13
CA VAL A 95 5.61 12.07 -10.60
C VAL A 95 4.73 12.20 -9.37
N ALA A 96 3.52 11.63 -9.39
CA ALA A 96 2.62 11.62 -8.23
C ALA A 96 3.26 10.87 -7.05
N GLU A 97 3.95 9.76 -7.33
CA GLU A 97 4.69 8.99 -6.35
C GLU A 97 5.84 9.78 -5.73
N THR A 98 6.60 10.48 -6.57
CA THR A 98 7.70 11.35 -6.14
C THR A 98 7.19 12.55 -5.32
N VAL A 99 6.05 13.12 -5.70
CA VAL A 99 5.43 14.22 -4.95
C VAL A 99 4.89 13.71 -3.62
N ARG A 100 4.28 12.52 -3.61
CA ARG A 100 3.79 11.84 -2.41
C ARG A 100 4.92 11.53 -1.43
N SER A 101 6.04 10.98 -1.90
CA SER A 101 7.21 10.66 -1.07
C SER A 101 7.92 11.89 -0.53
N ASN A 102 7.81 13.04 -1.19
CA ASN A 102 8.39 14.30 -0.74
C ASN A 102 7.48 15.14 0.17
N LEU A 103 6.16 14.88 0.19
CA LEU A 103 5.18 15.69 0.93
C LEU A 103 4.57 14.99 2.15
N LEU A 104 4.71 13.67 2.28
CA LEU A 104 4.27 12.92 3.46
C LEU A 104 5.50 12.43 4.23
N PRO A 105 5.48 12.41 5.58
CA PRO A 105 6.36 11.52 6.33
C PRO A 105 6.16 10.13 5.73
N THR A 106 7.25 9.43 5.45
CA THR A 106 7.27 8.05 4.97
C THR A 106 6.11 7.26 5.57
N THR A 107 5.25 6.69 4.72
CA THR A 107 4.32 5.65 5.17
C THR A 107 5.16 4.68 5.98
N PRO A 108 4.85 4.42 7.27
CA PRO A 108 5.52 3.36 8.00
C PRO A 108 5.44 2.13 7.09
N ALA A 109 6.61 1.58 6.74
CA ALA A 109 6.63 0.28 6.08
C ALA A 109 5.76 -0.64 6.95
N ASP A 110 4.73 -1.21 6.35
CA ASP A 110 3.87 -2.24 6.95
C ASP A 110 3.18 -1.91 8.29
N SER A 111 2.45 -0.80 8.38
CA SER A 111 1.46 -0.64 9.46
C SER A 111 0.20 -1.48 9.19
N ASN A 112 -0.08 -2.47 10.04
CA ASN A 112 -1.30 -3.28 9.97
C ASN A 112 -2.36 -2.72 10.92
N LEU A 113 -3.58 -2.50 10.43
CA LEU A 113 -4.71 -2.07 11.27
C LEU A 113 -5.72 -3.21 11.39
N TRP A 114 -5.94 -3.68 12.61
CA TRP A 114 -6.99 -4.64 12.94
C TRP A 114 -8.14 -3.91 13.62
N LEU A 115 -9.27 -3.78 12.93
CA LEU A 115 -10.49 -3.21 13.48
C LEU A 115 -11.28 -4.31 14.18
N GLY A 116 -11.64 -4.08 15.43
CA GLY A 116 -12.35 -5.07 16.22
C GLY A 116 -12.54 -4.65 17.65
N ARG A 117 -13.55 -5.26 18.27
CA ARG A 117 -13.90 -5.02 19.67
C ARG A 117 -13.00 -5.85 20.58
N LEU A 118 -12.82 -5.38 21.80
CA LEU A 118 -12.06 -6.10 22.82
C LEU A 118 -12.67 -7.48 23.09
N GLY A 119 -11.86 -8.54 23.07
CA GLY A 119 -12.30 -9.92 23.33
C GLY A 119 -13.23 -10.52 22.27
N SER A 120 -13.26 -9.95 21.05
CA SER A 120 -13.91 -10.57 19.89
C SER A 120 -13.09 -11.76 19.36
N ASP A 121 -13.73 -12.70 18.67
CA ASP A 121 -13.06 -13.88 18.13
C ASP A 121 -12.02 -13.49 17.06
N GLU A 122 -12.32 -12.45 16.27
CA GLU A 122 -11.41 -11.91 15.25
C GLU A 122 -10.16 -11.30 15.89
N MET A 123 -10.33 -10.50 16.95
CA MET A 123 -9.20 -9.89 17.66
C MET A 123 -8.38 -10.92 18.43
N SER A 124 -9.03 -11.91 19.04
CA SER A 124 -8.34 -13.02 19.71
C SER A 124 -7.49 -13.82 18.72
N THR A 125 -8.01 -14.05 17.52
CA THR A 125 -7.26 -14.71 16.44
C THR A 125 -6.09 -13.86 15.96
N ALA A 126 -6.30 -12.55 15.79
CA ALA A 126 -5.23 -11.62 15.39
C ALA A 126 -4.11 -11.56 16.44
N LEU A 127 -4.45 -11.45 17.72
CA LEU A 127 -3.50 -11.47 18.84
C LEU A 127 -2.71 -12.78 18.87
N GLN A 128 -3.36 -13.93 18.69
CA GLN A 128 -2.66 -15.22 18.60
C GLN A 128 -1.65 -15.26 17.45
N GLN A 129 -2.01 -14.77 16.27
CA GLN A 129 -1.07 -14.74 15.14
C GLN A 129 0.08 -13.77 15.38
N HIS A 130 -0.21 -12.64 16.02
CA HIS A 130 0.78 -11.64 16.38
C HIS A 130 1.82 -12.19 17.35
N VAL A 131 1.38 -12.76 18.48
CA VAL A 131 2.27 -13.33 19.50
C VAL A 131 3.07 -14.53 18.98
N ARG A 132 2.56 -15.28 18.00
CA ARG A 132 3.30 -16.38 17.35
C ARG A 132 4.55 -15.93 16.60
N THR A 133 4.67 -14.64 16.31
CA THR A 133 5.88 -14.08 15.70
C THR A 133 7.00 -13.87 16.72
N ALA A 134 6.68 -13.90 18.02
CA ALA A 134 7.63 -13.74 19.11
C ALA A 134 8.55 -14.95 19.24
N THR A 135 9.86 -14.67 19.33
CA THR A 135 10.93 -15.66 19.40
C THR A 135 11.79 -15.50 20.64
N GLU A 136 11.90 -14.32 21.22
CA GLU A 136 12.78 -14.05 22.37
C GLU A 136 12.01 -13.40 23.53
N SER A 137 11.31 -12.28 23.28
CA SER A 137 10.71 -11.48 24.33
C SER A 137 9.45 -10.73 23.90
N VAL A 138 8.54 -10.55 24.86
CA VAL A 138 7.39 -9.65 24.73
C VAL A 138 7.33 -8.73 25.92
N HIS A 139 7.31 -7.43 25.64
CA HIS A 139 7.10 -6.37 26.61
C HIS A 139 5.73 -5.77 26.38
N ALA A 140 4.84 -5.79 27.37
CA ALA A 140 3.49 -5.29 27.20
C ALA A 140 3.00 -4.45 28.39
N THR A 141 2.21 -3.44 28.09
CA THR A 141 1.53 -2.59 29.08
C THR A 141 0.03 -2.82 29.00
N VAL A 142 -0.63 -2.98 30.15
CA VAL A 142 -2.08 -3.22 30.23
C VAL A 142 -2.71 -2.14 31.10
N GLY A 143 -3.38 -1.21 30.44
CA GLY A 143 -4.12 -0.08 31.04
C GLY A 143 -5.48 0.09 30.36
N PRO A 144 -5.82 1.25 29.79
CA PRO A 144 -7.01 1.41 28.95
C PRO A 144 -6.93 0.58 27.65
N PRO A 145 -8.03 -0.04 27.19
CA PRO A 145 -9.37 -0.09 27.78
C PRO A 145 -9.57 -1.19 28.84
N TYR A 146 -8.56 -2.02 29.09
CA TYR A 146 -8.63 -3.20 29.96
C TYR A 146 -9.04 -2.87 31.41
N GLU A 147 -8.62 -1.72 31.94
CA GLU A 147 -9.00 -1.25 33.28
C GLU A 147 -10.51 -1.01 33.47
N SER A 148 -11.25 -0.86 32.37
CA SER A 148 -12.70 -0.64 32.38
C SER A 148 -13.48 -1.85 31.86
N ALA A 149 -12.78 -2.88 31.37
CA ALA A 149 -13.38 -4.11 30.87
C ALA A 149 -13.72 -5.08 32.01
N SER A 150 -14.49 -6.13 31.72
CA SER A 150 -14.69 -7.23 32.67
C SER A 150 -13.55 -8.25 32.57
N TRP A 151 -13.33 -9.00 33.65
CA TRP A 151 -12.38 -10.12 33.64
C TRP A 151 -12.67 -11.10 32.51
N ASP A 152 -13.93 -11.43 32.23
CA ASP A 152 -14.28 -12.37 31.14
C ASP A 152 -13.74 -11.94 29.78
N VAL A 153 -13.69 -10.63 29.52
CA VAL A 153 -13.15 -10.07 28.28
C VAL A 153 -11.62 -10.10 28.31
N LEU A 154 -11.02 -9.68 29.42
CA LEU A 154 -9.57 -9.70 29.61
C LEU A 154 -9.00 -11.13 29.56
N GLN A 155 -9.73 -12.09 30.11
CA GLN A 155 -9.38 -13.51 30.14
C GLN A 155 -9.30 -14.08 28.72
N ARG A 156 -10.19 -13.68 27.80
CA ARG A 156 -10.11 -14.13 26.40
C ARG A 156 -8.83 -13.65 25.72
N GLU A 157 -8.48 -12.38 25.91
CA GLU A 157 -7.24 -11.82 25.35
C GLU A 157 -6.02 -12.46 26.02
N PHE A 158 -6.06 -12.71 27.33
CA PHE A 158 -5.02 -13.43 28.08
C PHE A 158 -4.83 -14.87 27.55
N ASP A 159 -5.91 -15.63 27.40
CA ASP A 159 -5.86 -16.99 26.88
C ASP A 159 -5.39 -17.02 25.42
N ALA A 160 -5.83 -16.07 24.60
CA ALA A 160 -5.37 -15.90 23.23
C ALA A 160 -3.86 -15.59 23.17
N PHE A 161 -3.37 -14.68 23.99
CA PHE A 161 -1.94 -14.34 24.09
C PHE A 161 -1.11 -15.58 24.41
N PHE A 162 -1.43 -16.28 25.50
CA PHE A 162 -0.65 -17.44 25.95
C PHE A 162 -0.84 -18.68 25.06
N HIS A 163 -1.92 -18.77 24.28
CA HIS A 163 -2.06 -19.80 23.25
C HIS A 163 -1.15 -19.56 22.04
N GLY A 164 -0.80 -18.30 21.76
CA GLY A 164 0.16 -17.91 20.73
C GLY A 164 1.62 -17.98 21.17
N ALA A 165 1.89 -17.81 22.47
CA ALA A 165 3.23 -17.72 23.05
C ALA A 165 4.01 -19.04 22.98
N ALA A 166 5.29 -18.93 22.62
CA ALA A 166 6.24 -20.03 22.71
C ALA A 166 6.58 -20.36 24.17
N SER A 167 6.99 -21.61 24.43
CA SER A 167 7.29 -22.10 25.79
C SER A 167 8.53 -21.48 26.42
N ASP A 168 9.46 -20.99 25.63
CA ASP A 168 10.73 -20.38 26.02
C ASP A 168 10.70 -18.84 25.97
N LEU A 169 9.52 -18.26 25.70
CA LEU A 169 9.34 -16.82 25.60
C LEU A 169 9.46 -16.15 26.97
N SER A 170 10.17 -15.02 27.01
CA SER A 170 10.18 -14.11 28.17
C SER A 170 9.10 -13.05 28.01
N VAL A 171 8.20 -12.93 28.99
CA VAL A 171 7.08 -12.00 28.94
C VAL A 171 7.15 -11.06 30.13
N SER A 172 7.24 -9.76 29.88
CA SER A 172 7.25 -8.72 30.92
C SER A 172 6.02 -7.84 30.77
N LEU A 173 5.16 -7.85 31.79
CA LEU A 173 3.88 -7.13 31.80
C LEU A 173 3.87 -6.01 32.82
N VAL A 174 3.49 -4.80 32.40
CA VAL A 174 3.21 -3.69 33.32
C VAL A 174 1.71 -3.43 33.35
N PHE A 175 1.09 -3.56 34.50
CA PHE A 175 -0.31 -3.24 34.70
C PHE A 175 -0.47 -1.86 35.33
N SER A 176 -1.54 -1.16 34.98
CA SER A 176 -1.97 -0.01 35.78
C SER A 176 -2.62 -0.51 37.07
N GLU A 177 -2.57 0.28 38.15
CA GLU A 177 -3.25 -0.04 39.40
C GLU A 177 -4.75 -0.32 39.19
N ARG A 178 -5.39 0.41 38.27
CA ARG A 178 -6.82 0.27 37.94
C ARG A 178 -7.16 -1.09 37.33
N VAL A 179 -6.22 -1.73 36.63
CA VAL A 179 -6.45 -3.08 36.07
C VAL A 179 -6.52 -4.12 37.18
N LEU A 180 -5.85 -3.91 38.33
CA LEU A 180 -5.88 -4.87 39.44
C LEU A 180 -7.30 -5.09 39.99
N ASP A 181 -8.17 -4.09 39.92
CA ASP A 181 -9.57 -4.19 40.34
C ASP A 181 -10.39 -5.17 39.48
N VAL A 182 -9.91 -5.46 38.27
CA VAL A 182 -10.56 -6.35 37.29
C VAL A 182 -9.96 -7.76 37.33
N LEU A 183 -8.71 -7.91 37.77
CA LEU A 183 -8.00 -9.20 37.76
C LEU A 183 -8.54 -10.16 38.84
N PRO A 184 -8.51 -11.47 38.61
CA PRO A 184 -8.90 -12.46 39.60
C PRO A 184 -7.79 -12.63 40.64
N GLU A 185 -8.16 -13.02 41.85
CA GLU A 185 -7.20 -13.37 42.90
C GLU A 185 -6.30 -14.56 42.49
N SER A 186 -6.78 -15.42 41.59
CA SER A 186 -6.04 -16.57 41.05
C SER A 186 -5.05 -16.22 39.94
N LEU A 187 -4.82 -14.94 39.64
CA LEU A 187 -3.88 -14.51 38.60
C LEU A 187 -2.48 -15.12 38.77
N PRO A 188 -1.87 -15.15 39.98
CA PRO A 188 -0.54 -15.75 40.15
C PRO A 188 -0.53 -17.23 39.74
N GLU A 189 -1.55 -18.00 40.12
CA GLU A 189 -1.69 -19.41 39.73
C GLU A 189 -1.89 -19.57 38.20
N LEU A 190 -2.62 -18.64 37.58
CA LEU A 190 -2.80 -18.61 36.13
C LEU A 190 -1.49 -18.35 35.40
N LEU A 191 -0.64 -17.47 35.93
CA LEU A 191 0.67 -17.17 35.36
C LEU A 191 1.65 -18.33 35.55
N ASP A 192 1.69 -18.93 36.74
CA ASP A 192 2.52 -20.11 37.04
C ASP A 192 2.14 -21.34 36.19
N SER A 193 0.88 -21.41 35.74
CA SER A 193 0.42 -22.47 34.84
C SER A 193 0.94 -22.34 33.41
N LYS A 194 1.51 -21.18 33.05
CA LYS A 194 2.02 -20.92 31.70
C LYS A 194 3.42 -21.47 31.55
N GLN A 195 3.76 -21.87 30.32
CA GLN A 195 5.09 -22.41 30.02
C GLN A 195 6.12 -21.29 29.85
N ALA A 196 5.70 -20.13 29.35
CA ALA A 196 6.53 -18.95 29.20
C ALA A 196 6.94 -18.37 30.57
N SER A 197 8.10 -17.74 30.64
CA SER A 197 8.54 -17.02 31.84
C SER A 197 7.84 -15.67 31.90
N VAL A 198 6.96 -15.45 32.88
CA VAL A 198 6.19 -14.22 32.99
C VAL A 198 6.58 -13.43 34.24
N GLU A 199 6.95 -12.17 34.05
CA GLU A 199 7.14 -11.20 35.12
C GLU A 199 6.08 -10.10 35.03
N VAL A 200 5.46 -9.75 36.16
CA VAL A 200 4.40 -8.74 36.21
C VAL A 200 4.76 -7.66 37.21
N ARG A 201 4.65 -6.40 36.77
CA ARG A 201 4.80 -5.20 37.60
C ARG A 201 3.58 -4.31 37.50
N VAL A 202 3.43 -3.40 38.46
CA VAL A 202 2.31 -2.45 38.56
C VAL A 202 2.84 -1.04 38.63
N CYS A 203 2.18 -0.12 37.91
CA CYS A 203 2.42 1.32 38.00
C CYS A 203 1.10 2.09 38.19
N PRO A 204 1.14 3.36 38.64
CA PRO A 204 -0.07 4.12 38.95
C PRO A 204 -1.00 4.33 37.74
N GLU A 205 -0.44 4.65 36.57
CA GLU A 205 -1.21 5.00 35.38
C GLU A 205 -0.46 4.59 34.11
N ILE A 206 -1.22 4.09 33.13
CA ILE A 206 -0.73 3.74 31.80
C ILE A 206 -1.55 4.53 30.78
N PRO A 207 -0.93 5.45 30.00
CA PRO A 207 -1.68 6.28 29.06
C PRO A 207 -2.32 5.51 27.90
N VAL A 208 -1.64 4.46 27.43
CA VAL A 208 -2.06 3.63 26.30
C VAL A 208 -1.52 2.22 26.49
N SER A 209 -2.33 1.22 26.18
CA SER A 209 -1.89 -0.18 26.15
C SER A 209 -1.19 -0.45 24.82
N PHE A 210 -0.01 -1.05 24.90
CA PHE A 210 0.79 -1.46 23.77
C PHE A 210 1.62 -2.70 24.11
N ASP A 211 2.14 -3.37 23.09
CA ASP A 211 3.16 -4.40 23.21
C ASP A 211 4.32 -4.16 22.25
N VAL A 212 5.48 -4.69 22.58
CA VAL A 212 6.67 -4.76 21.75
C VAL A 212 7.14 -6.21 21.73
N ILE A 213 7.27 -6.79 20.54
CA ILE A 213 7.72 -8.16 20.32
C ILE A 213 9.09 -8.13 19.66
N ASP A 214 10.09 -8.76 20.31
CA ASP A 214 11.47 -8.92 19.82
C ASP A 214 12.12 -7.62 19.27
N GLN A 215 11.67 -6.45 19.73
CA GLN A 215 12.04 -5.14 19.17
C GLN A 215 11.87 -5.04 17.64
N SER A 216 10.93 -5.83 17.09
CA SER A 216 10.71 -6.00 15.65
C SER A 216 9.31 -5.53 15.21
N VAL A 217 8.36 -5.53 16.14
CA VAL A 217 7.00 -5.03 15.92
C VAL A 217 6.44 -4.50 17.24
N THR A 218 5.61 -3.47 17.15
CA THR A 218 4.82 -3.00 18.28
C THR A 218 3.35 -2.93 17.89
N THR A 219 2.44 -3.21 18.82
CA THR A 219 1.01 -2.91 18.61
C THR A 219 0.48 -1.97 19.66
N ILE A 220 -0.46 -1.11 19.25
CA ILE A 220 -0.99 -0.02 20.06
C ILE A 220 -2.52 -0.09 20.02
N ASP A 221 -3.13 -0.14 21.19
CA ASP A 221 -4.58 -0.10 21.32
C ASP A 221 -5.14 1.29 20.96
N ILE A 222 -6.24 1.30 20.20
CA ILE A 222 -7.03 2.51 19.95
C ILE A 222 -8.31 2.42 20.79
N PRO A 223 -8.40 3.14 21.93
CA PRO A 223 -9.59 3.14 22.76
C PRO A 223 -10.84 3.65 22.03
N HIS A 224 -12.01 3.14 22.39
CA HIS A 224 -13.26 3.61 21.81
C HIS A 224 -13.68 4.96 22.44
N PRO A 225 -14.01 6.00 21.64
CA PRO A 225 -14.21 7.37 22.15
C PRO A 225 -15.45 7.53 23.05
N GLN A 226 -16.40 6.60 22.99
CA GLN A 226 -17.64 6.62 23.77
C GLN A 226 -17.79 5.41 24.71
N SER A 227 -16.89 4.43 24.64
CA SER A 227 -17.01 3.15 25.34
C SER A 227 -15.67 2.84 26.01
N PRO A 228 -15.43 3.31 27.24
CA PRO A 228 -14.11 3.19 27.89
C PRO A 228 -13.66 1.74 28.11
N ALA A 229 -14.61 0.79 28.14
CA ALA A 229 -14.37 -0.65 28.28
C ALA A 229 -14.10 -1.37 26.94
N ASP A 230 -13.96 -0.65 25.82
CA ASP A 230 -13.80 -1.24 24.49
C ASP A 230 -12.75 -0.47 23.66
N ARG A 231 -12.32 -1.06 22.54
CA ARG A 231 -11.42 -0.45 21.56
C ARG A 231 -12.08 -0.37 20.18
N LEU A 232 -11.58 0.54 19.34
CA LEU A 232 -11.89 0.56 17.91
C LEU A 232 -11.07 -0.49 17.15
N GLY A 233 -9.87 -0.77 17.63
CA GLY A 233 -8.93 -1.69 17.01
C GLY A 233 -7.53 -1.54 17.57
N VAL A 234 -6.59 -2.18 16.88
CA VAL A 234 -5.17 -2.22 17.20
C VAL A 234 -4.37 -1.84 15.97
N VAL A 235 -3.36 -0.99 16.15
CA VAL A 235 -2.39 -0.64 15.10
C VAL A 235 -1.10 -1.38 15.37
N GLY A 236 -0.70 -2.26 14.46
CA GLY A 236 0.65 -2.81 14.41
C GLY A 236 1.57 -1.91 13.60
N VAL A 237 2.78 -1.70 14.10
CA VAL A 237 3.82 -0.88 13.48
C VAL A 237 5.12 -1.68 13.48
N THR A 238 5.78 -1.75 12.32
CA THR A 238 7.10 -2.39 12.13
C THR A 238 8.21 -1.35 11.88
N ASP A 239 7.89 -0.06 11.99
CA ASP A 239 8.85 1.02 11.87
C ASP A 239 9.81 1.06 13.06
N VAL A 240 11.11 1.03 12.76
CA VAL A 240 12.19 0.89 13.75
C VAL A 240 12.22 2.06 14.74
N ASP A 241 11.94 3.28 14.30
CA ASP A 241 11.99 4.45 15.17
C ASP A 241 10.80 4.45 16.14
N VAL A 242 9.62 4.04 15.67
CA VAL A 242 8.42 3.88 16.52
C VAL A 242 8.61 2.76 17.53
N ILE A 243 9.10 1.59 17.10
CA ILE A 243 9.36 0.46 18.01
C ILE A 243 10.36 0.87 19.10
N ALA A 244 11.44 1.55 18.72
CA ALA A 244 12.45 2.00 19.69
C ALA A 244 11.88 3.02 20.69
N GLU A 245 10.90 3.84 20.30
CA GLU A 245 10.22 4.76 21.22
C GLU A 245 9.32 4.02 22.22
N PHE A 246 8.49 3.08 21.76
CA PHE A 246 7.64 2.30 22.64
C PHE A 246 8.44 1.40 23.58
N GLU A 247 9.55 0.82 23.10
CA GLU A 247 10.47 0.07 23.95
C GLU A 247 11.09 0.97 25.03
N ARG A 248 11.56 2.19 24.70
CA ARG A 248 12.05 3.16 25.70
C ARG A 248 10.97 3.51 26.73
N GLN A 249 9.73 3.71 26.27
CA GLN A 249 8.61 4.01 27.14
C GLN A 249 8.32 2.83 28.08
N PHE A 250 8.31 1.60 27.57
CA PHE A 250 8.15 0.40 28.38
C PHE A 250 9.23 0.29 29.45
N GLN A 251 10.51 0.43 29.07
CA GLN A 251 11.62 0.33 30.02
C GLN A 251 11.55 1.39 31.13
N THR A 252 11.08 2.60 30.78
CA THR A 252 10.85 3.67 31.77
C THR A 252 9.76 3.26 32.77
N LEU A 253 8.60 2.81 32.26
CA LEU A 253 7.50 2.33 33.11
C LEU A 253 7.94 1.13 33.96
N TRP A 254 8.68 0.19 33.38
CA TRP A 254 9.15 -1.02 34.05
C TRP A 254 10.09 -0.71 35.22
N ALA A 255 10.99 0.26 35.05
CA ALA A 255 11.93 0.68 36.08
C ALA A 255 11.23 1.32 37.28
N ASP A 256 10.17 2.09 37.03
CA ASP A 256 9.38 2.78 38.07
C ASP A 256 8.29 1.88 38.69
N ALA A 257 7.94 0.79 38.02
CA ALA A 257 6.89 -0.13 38.45
C ALA A 257 7.33 -1.10 39.57
N THR A 258 6.39 -1.48 40.42
CA THR A 258 6.60 -2.42 41.54
C THR A 258 6.22 -3.85 41.14
N PRO A 259 7.02 -4.88 41.46
CA PRO A 259 6.64 -6.28 41.24
C PRO A 259 5.29 -6.63 41.87
N LEU A 260 4.42 -7.29 41.10
CA LEU A 260 3.11 -7.76 41.60
C LEU A 260 3.24 -9.07 42.40
N ILE A 261 4.21 -9.91 42.03
CA ILE A 261 4.49 -11.21 42.63
C ILE A 261 5.96 -11.16 43.10
N GLU A 262 6.20 -11.47 44.37
CA GLU A 262 7.54 -11.59 44.98
C GLU A 262 8.15 -12.98 44.78
#